data_AF-A0AAV7BII7-F1
#
_entry.id   AF-A0AAV7BII7-F1
#
_cell.length_a   1.000
_cell.length_b   1.000
_cell.length_c   1.000
_cell.angle_alpha   90.00
_cell.angle_beta   90.00
_cell.angle_gamma   90.00
#
_symmetry.space_group_name_H-M   'P 1'
#
loop_
_entity.id
_entity.type
_entity.pdbx_description
1 polymer ?
#
loop_
_entity_poly.entity_id
_entity_poly.type
_entity_poly.pdbx_seq_one_letter_code
_entity_poly.pdbx_strand_id
1 'polypeptide(L)'
;STAKTEDVTAHVIQLLYRHNVVFGDYTWTEFDDSFLVKNVNSVAVVDTELKIKDRKPIDLGKCNICVHVFQLNEEGPSAENLEEENEELVAANHWILPAVDFHGLWESLIYDCEIKSNLLDYVTTTLLFSDKNVDSNLIAWNRVVLLHGPPGTGKTSLCKALAQKLSIRLASRYRYGQLIEINSHSLFSKWFSESGKLVTKMFQKIQELIDDKDALVFVLIDEVRHFQLLTLGIVKQNKKKKNAHHLRIKT
;
A
#
# COMPACT_ATOMS: atom_id res chain seq x y z
N SER A 1 -9.77 -17.19 -5.83
CA SER A 1 -10.54 -18.13 -4.98
C SER A 1 -11.75 -17.41 -4.39
N THR A 2 -12.82 -18.12 -4.05
CA THR A 2 -14.01 -17.57 -3.34
C THR A 2 -14.09 -18.01 -1.88
N ALA A 3 -13.03 -18.66 -1.36
CA ALA A 3 -12.97 -19.07 0.04
C ALA A 3 -13.00 -17.86 0.99
N LYS A 4 -13.57 -18.06 2.18
CA LYS A 4 -13.59 -17.03 3.21
C LYS A 4 -12.19 -16.80 3.77
N THR A 5 -11.89 -15.56 4.13
CA THR A 5 -10.57 -15.16 4.66
C THR A 5 -10.27 -15.84 6.00
N GLU A 6 -11.29 -16.13 6.82
CA GLU A 6 -11.11 -16.85 8.09
C GLU A 6 -10.66 -18.29 7.87
N ASP A 7 -11.24 -18.98 6.89
CA ASP A 7 -10.90 -20.36 6.57
C ASP A 7 -9.47 -20.45 6.01
N VAL A 8 -9.10 -19.54 5.12
CA VAL A 8 -7.73 -19.43 4.60
C VAL A 8 -6.75 -19.15 5.74
N THR A 9 -7.07 -18.22 6.62
CA THR A 9 -6.21 -17.86 7.76
C THR A 9 -5.99 -19.05 8.68
N ALA A 10 -7.03 -19.84 8.96
CA ALA A 10 -6.92 -21.03 9.81
C ALA A 10 -5.95 -22.08 9.23
N HIS A 11 -6.08 -22.41 7.95
CA HIS A 11 -5.18 -23.37 7.28
C HIS A 11 -3.75 -22.84 7.17
N VAL A 12 -3.57 -21.54 6.91
CA VAL A 12 -2.25 -20.90 6.90
C VAL A 12 -1.59 -20.95 8.28
N ILE A 13 -2.32 -20.67 9.36
CA ILE A 13 -1.78 -20.76 10.72
C ILE A 13 -1.34 -22.20 11.03
N GLN A 14 -2.11 -23.20 10.60
CA GLN A 14 -1.72 -24.61 10.76
C GLN A 14 -0.44 -24.95 9.97
N LEU A 15 -0.29 -24.43 8.75
CA LEU A 15 0.95 -24.55 7.97
C LEU A 15 2.14 -23.94 8.72
N LEU A 16 1.99 -22.73 9.26
CA LEU A 16 3.05 -22.04 9.98
C LEU A 16 3.47 -22.80 11.25
N TYR A 17 2.51 -23.32 12.03
CA TYR A 17 2.83 -24.14 13.20
C TYR A 17 3.48 -25.47 12.85
N ARG A 18 3.18 -26.06 11.69
CA ARG A 18 3.84 -27.28 11.19
C ARG A 18 5.31 -27.03 10.87
N HIS A 19 5.63 -25.90 10.25
CA HIS A 19 7.03 -25.54 9.95
C HIS A 19 7.81 -25.08 11.18
N ASN A 20 7.13 -24.47 12.16
CA ASN A 20 7.61 -24.06 13.49
C ASN A 20 8.74 -23.01 13.51
N VAL A 21 9.76 -23.11 12.64
CA VAL A 21 10.90 -22.21 12.56
C VAL A 21 11.13 -21.76 11.11
N VAL A 22 11.40 -20.47 10.92
CA VAL A 22 11.83 -19.89 9.64
C VAL A 22 13.11 -19.10 9.79
N PHE A 23 13.88 -18.98 8.70
CA PHE A 23 15.12 -18.23 8.65
C PHE A 23 14.95 -17.04 7.71
N GLY A 24 14.74 -15.86 8.29
CA GLY A 24 14.48 -14.66 7.51
C GLY A 24 13.14 -14.70 6.76
N ASP A 25 13.05 -13.90 5.69
CA ASP A 25 11.88 -13.85 4.82
C ASP A 25 11.83 -15.16 4.00
N TYR A 26 10.66 -15.81 3.99
CA TYR A 26 10.49 -17.12 3.37
C TYR A 26 9.13 -17.21 2.68
N THR A 27 9.10 -17.78 1.48
CA THR A 27 7.88 -17.96 0.69
C THR A 27 7.66 -19.42 0.35
N TRP A 28 6.51 -19.96 0.73
CA TRP A 28 5.98 -21.23 0.27
C TRP A 28 5.10 -21.00 -0.95
N THR A 29 5.32 -21.74 -2.02
CA THR A 29 4.46 -21.77 -3.21
C THR A 29 3.78 -23.12 -3.41
N GLU A 30 4.24 -24.13 -2.66
CA GLU A 30 3.76 -25.50 -2.73
C GLU A 30 3.22 -25.90 -1.36
N PHE A 31 2.11 -26.63 -1.35
CA PHE A 31 1.39 -27.00 -0.13
C PHE A 31 0.98 -28.47 -0.18
N ASP A 32 1.13 -29.18 0.94
CA ASP A 32 0.56 -30.53 1.10
C ASP A 32 -0.96 -30.48 1.36
N ASP A 33 -1.44 -29.33 1.85
CA ASP A 33 -2.85 -29.12 2.18
C ASP A 33 -3.67 -28.86 0.91
N SER A 34 -4.56 -29.79 0.57
CA SER A 34 -5.44 -29.69 -0.60
C SER A 34 -6.30 -28.42 -0.64
N PHE A 35 -6.67 -27.87 0.52
CA PHE A 35 -7.40 -26.60 0.60
C PHE A 35 -6.49 -25.44 0.22
N LEU A 36 -5.25 -25.40 0.71
CA LEU A 36 -4.29 -24.36 0.36
C LEU A 36 -3.93 -24.44 -1.14
N VAL A 37 -3.65 -25.64 -1.67
CA VAL A 37 -3.36 -25.84 -3.11
C VAL A 37 -4.45 -25.24 -4.00
N LYS A 38 -5.72 -25.35 -3.61
CA LYS A 38 -6.85 -24.85 -4.40
C LYS A 38 -7.07 -23.34 -4.27
N ASN A 39 -6.71 -22.77 -3.11
CA ASN A 39 -7.18 -21.43 -2.73
C ASN A 39 -6.08 -20.39 -2.53
N VAL A 40 -4.81 -20.81 -2.47
CA VAL A 40 -3.66 -20.00 -2.08
C VAL A 40 -2.54 -20.19 -3.08
N ASN A 41 -2.08 -19.11 -3.71
CA ASN A 41 -0.95 -19.10 -4.64
C ASN A 41 0.40 -19.20 -3.92
N SER A 42 0.65 -18.40 -2.88
CA SER A 42 1.94 -18.46 -2.18
C SER A 42 1.94 -17.84 -0.79
N VAL A 43 2.29 -18.58 0.23
CA VAL A 43 2.38 -18.07 1.59
C VAL A 43 3.75 -17.42 1.82
N ALA A 44 3.85 -16.20 2.39
CA ALA A 44 5.15 -15.53 2.51
C ALA A 44 5.34 -14.84 3.87
N VAL A 45 6.27 -15.30 4.71
CA VAL A 45 6.72 -14.57 5.91
C VAL A 45 7.68 -13.46 5.44
N VAL A 46 7.37 -12.21 5.81
CA VAL A 46 8.09 -11.03 5.31
C VAL A 46 8.45 -10.06 6.42
N ASP A 47 9.36 -9.14 6.10
CA ASP A 47 9.80 -8.02 6.94
C ASP A 47 10.54 -8.48 8.22
N THR A 48 11.03 -9.72 8.23
CA THR A 48 11.88 -10.25 9.31
C THR A 48 13.24 -9.56 9.33
N GLU A 49 13.76 -9.24 8.15
CA GLU A 49 15.05 -8.57 7.95
C GLU A 49 14.98 -7.07 8.24
N LEU A 50 13.77 -6.46 8.32
CA LEU A 50 13.61 -5.05 8.70
C LEU A 50 13.95 -4.77 10.18
N LYS A 51 14.07 -5.81 11.01
CA LYS A 51 14.32 -5.67 12.46
C LYS A 51 15.62 -6.33 12.95
N ILE A 52 16.24 -7.19 12.15
CA ILE A 52 17.38 -8.00 12.56
C ILE A 52 18.38 -8.07 11.39
N LYS A 53 19.59 -7.55 11.60
CA LYS A 53 20.67 -7.52 10.58
C LYS A 53 21.21 -8.92 10.20
N ASP A 54 20.95 -9.93 11.04
CA ASP A 54 21.37 -11.31 10.83
C ASP A 54 20.16 -12.23 10.68
N ARG A 55 20.26 -13.20 9.75
CA ARG A 55 19.25 -14.26 9.56
C ARG A 55 19.22 -15.21 10.76
N LYS A 56 18.50 -14.80 11.81
CA LYS A 56 18.27 -15.62 12.99
C LYS A 56 17.06 -16.54 12.78
N PRO A 57 17.07 -17.75 13.37
CA PRO A 57 15.88 -18.59 13.39
C PRO A 57 14.77 -17.88 14.17
N ILE A 58 13.59 -17.80 13.57
CA ILE A 58 12.38 -17.23 14.18
C ILE A 58 11.45 -18.39 14.50
N ASP A 59 11.19 -18.57 15.79
CA ASP A 59 10.22 -19.54 16.31
C ASP A 59 8.80 -18.98 16.17
N LEU A 60 8.08 -19.46 15.15
CA LEU A 60 6.72 -19.03 14.83
C LEU A 60 5.74 -19.37 15.94
N GLY A 61 6.00 -20.43 16.74
CA GLY A 61 5.16 -20.82 17.88
C GLY A 61 5.16 -19.81 19.03
N LYS A 62 6.22 -18.99 19.15
CA LYS A 62 6.36 -17.96 20.19
C LYS A 62 6.02 -16.55 19.72
N CYS A 63 5.73 -16.38 18.43
CA CYS A 63 5.41 -15.08 17.85
C CYS A 63 3.90 -14.82 17.82
N ASN A 64 3.52 -13.56 17.99
CA ASN A 64 2.18 -13.11 17.63
C ASN A 64 2.11 -12.98 16.10
N ILE A 65 1.70 -14.05 15.45
CA ILE A 65 1.49 -14.07 14.00
C ILE A 65 0.21 -13.31 13.70
N CYS A 66 0.30 -12.36 12.78
CA CYS A 66 -0.87 -11.87 12.09
C CYS A 66 -0.79 -12.28 10.63
N VAL A 67 -1.94 -12.42 10.00
CA VAL A 67 -2.09 -12.92 8.64
C VAL A 67 -2.94 -11.92 7.89
N HIS A 68 -2.44 -11.48 6.75
CA HIS A 68 -3.17 -10.63 5.81
C HIS A 68 -3.44 -11.41 4.54
N VAL A 69 -4.69 -11.82 4.34
CA VAL A 69 -5.15 -12.48 3.11
C VAL A 69 -5.58 -11.40 2.13
N PHE A 70 -5.11 -11.46 0.89
CA PHE A 70 -5.45 -10.49 -0.15
C PHE A 70 -5.48 -11.14 -1.53
N GLN A 71 -6.29 -10.60 -2.42
CA GLN A 71 -6.30 -10.96 -3.84
C GLN A 71 -5.73 -9.80 -4.65
N LEU A 72 -4.90 -10.11 -5.64
CA LEU A 72 -4.39 -9.11 -6.57
C LEU A 72 -5.49 -8.75 -7.58
N ASN A 73 -5.67 -7.46 -7.82
CA ASN A 73 -6.42 -6.99 -8.96
C ASN A 73 -5.56 -7.12 -10.23
N GLU A 74 -6.14 -7.75 -11.25
CA GLU A 74 -5.50 -7.97 -12.55
C GLU A 74 -5.83 -6.84 -13.55
N GLU A 75 -6.79 -5.99 -13.22
CA GLU A 75 -7.05 -4.79 -14.02
C GLU A 75 -5.88 -3.81 -13.87
N GLY A 76 -5.27 -3.45 -14.99
CA GLY A 76 -4.20 -2.47 -15.07
C GLY A 76 -4.67 -1.03 -14.78
N PRO A 77 -3.82 -0.01 -15.02
CA PRO A 77 -4.20 1.37 -14.78
C PRO A 77 -5.37 1.80 -15.66
N SER A 78 -6.39 2.37 -15.02
CA SER A 78 -7.41 3.14 -15.70
C SER A 78 -6.88 4.56 -15.96
N ALA A 79 -7.00 5.03 -17.19
CA ALA A 79 -6.65 6.40 -17.55
C ALA A 79 -7.78 7.35 -17.10
N GLU A 80 -7.47 8.26 -16.17
CA GLU A 80 -8.36 9.32 -15.75
C GLU A 80 -8.21 10.51 -16.70
N ASN A 81 -9.14 10.60 -17.66
CA ASN A 81 -9.22 11.74 -18.57
C ASN A 81 -9.89 12.94 -17.88
N LEU A 82 -9.35 14.14 -18.11
CA LEU A 82 -10.03 15.39 -17.78
C LEU A 82 -10.74 15.87 -19.05
N GLU A 83 -12.07 15.81 -19.08
CA GLU A 83 -12.86 16.22 -20.24
C GLU A 83 -12.70 17.73 -20.53
N GLU A 84 -12.18 18.04 -21.72
CA GLU A 84 -12.52 19.21 -22.53
C GLU A 84 -12.83 18.75 -23.95
N GLU A 85 -13.82 19.38 -24.58
CA GLU A 85 -14.61 18.92 -25.74
C GLU A 85 -13.83 18.50 -27.00
N ASN A 86 -12.49 18.60 -27.05
CA ASN A 86 -11.70 18.25 -28.23
C ASN A 86 -10.31 17.60 -27.96
N GLU A 87 -9.91 17.31 -26.71
CA GLU A 87 -8.63 16.62 -26.42
C GLU A 87 -8.76 15.61 -25.26
N GLU A 88 -8.57 14.32 -25.55
CA GLU A 88 -8.38 13.28 -24.52
C GLU A 88 -6.99 13.43 -23.88
N LEU A 89 -6.88 14.29 -22.86
CA LEU A 89 -5.67 14.33 -22.06
C LEU A 89 -5.77 13.36 -20.88
N VAL A 90 -4.93 12.32 -20.89
CA VAL A 90 -4.71 11.46 -19.71
C VAL A 90 -3.98 12.28 -18.65
N ALA A 91 -4.70 12.68 -17.60
CA ALA A 91 -4.16 13.52 -16.53
C ALA A 91 -3.55 12.70 -15.39
N ALA A 92 -4.10 11.51 -15.15
CA ALA A 92 -3.65 10.62 -14.11
C ALA A 92 -3.86 9.15 -14.49
N ASN A 93 -3.04 8.29 -13.93
CA ASN A 93 -3.26 6.84 -13.94
C ASN A 93 -3.88 6.44 -12.60
N HIS A 94 -4.86 5.54 -12.63
CA HIS A 94 -5.57 5.06 -11.45
C HIS A 94 -5.49 3.54 -11.33
N TRP A 95 -5.04 3.03 -10.18
CA TRP A 95 -5.02 1.61 -9.85
C TRP A 95 -5.88 1.31 -8.63
N ILE A 96 -6.56 0.17 -8.66
CA ILE A 96 -7.15 -0.46 -7.48
C ILE A 96 -6.11 -1.38 -6.84
N LEU A 97 -5.91 -1.21 -5.54
CA LEU A 97 -4.94 -1.95 -4.74
C LEU A 97 -5.63 -3.04 -3.89
N PRO A 98 -4.98 -4.19 -3.67
CA PRO A 98 -3.63 -4.55 -4.13
C PRO A 98 -3.58 -4.90 -5.63
N ALA A 99 -2.66 -4.30 -6.40
CA ALA A 99 -2.57 -4.48 -7.86
C ALA A 99 -1.49 -5.50 -8.25
N VAL A 100 -1.71 -6.25 -9.34
CA VAL A 100 -0.72 -7.19 -9.89
C VAL A 100 0.56 -6.47 -10.35
N ASP A 101 0.44 -5.26 -10.89
CA ASP A 101 1.54 -4.42 -11.38
C ASP A 101 2.61 -4.13 -10.31
N PHE A 102 2.21 -4.13 -9.03
CA PHE A 102 3.09 -3.81 -7.90
C PHE A 102 3.45 -5.04 -7.07
N HIS A 103 3.06 -6.23 -7.51
CA HIS A 103 3.35 -7.47 -6.81
C HIS A 103 4.86 -7.75 -6.80
N GLY A 104 5.45 -7.95 -5.62
CA GLY A 104 6.89 -8.18 -5.44
C GLY A 104 7.77 -6.92 -5.53
N LEU A 105 7.20 -5.75 -5.84
CA LEU A 105 7.96 -4.50 -6.02
C LEU A 105 8.63 -4.03 -4.72
N TRP A 106 8.02 -4.31 -3.57
CA TRP A 106 8.59 -3.94 -2.26
C TRP A 106 9.87 -4.72 -1.94
N GLU A 107 9.87 -5.99 -2.27
CA GLU A 107 10.97 -6.92 -2.04
C GLU A 107 12.11 -6.66 -3.03
N SER A 108 11.82 -6.27 -4.28
CA SER A 108 12.85 -5.94 -5.29
C SER A 108 13.63 -4.65 -4.99
N LEU A 109 13.09 -3.75 -4.16
CA LEU A 109 13.75 -2.49 -3.81
C LEU A 109 14.70 -2.69 -2.63
N ILE A 110 16.00 -2.59 -2.89
CA ILE A 110 17.06 -2.77 -1.89
C ILE A 110 17.64 -1.39 -1.56
N TYR A 111 17.68 -1.06 -0.28
CA TYR A 111 18.26 0.17 0.25
C TYR A 111 19.18 -0.19 1.41
N ASP A 112 20.34 0.47 1.49
CA ASP A 112 21.31 0.25 2.58
C ASP A 112 20.82 0.79 3.93
N CYS A 113 19.90 1.75 3.89
CA CYS A 113 19.27 2.34 5.06
C CYS A 113 17.90 1.71 5.34
N GLU A 114 17.45 1.80 6.59
CA GLU A 114 16.15 1.29 7.07
C GLU A 114 14.95 2.14 6.59
N ILE A 115 15.08 2.82 5.45
CA ILE A 115 14.07 3.73 4.91
C ILE A 115 12.73 3.04 4.69
N LYS A 116 12.72 1.78 4.25
CA LYS A 116 11.50 0.98 4.06
C LYS A 116 10.75 0.80 5.38
N SER A 117 11.45 0.44 6.46
CA SER A 117 10.81 0.25 7.77
C SER A 117 10.33 1.59 8.33
N ASN A 118 11.20 2.60 8.33
CA ASN A 118 10.88 3.92 8.87
C ASN A 118 9.67 4.55 8.17
N LEU A 119 9.61 4.43 6.84
CA LEU A 119 8.52 4.98 6.05
C LEU A 119 7.21 4.23 6.30
N LEU A 120 7.27 2.91 6.35
CA LEU A 120 6.11 2.08 6.67
C LEU A 120 5.57 2.38 8.08
N ASP A 121 6.44 2.48 9.08
CA ASP A 121 6.09 2.76 10.47
C ASP A 121 5.52 4.18 10.61
N TYR A 122 6.13 5.17 9.94
CA TYR A 122 5.66 6.55 9.92
C TYR A 122 4.24 6.65 9.35
N VAL A 123 4.00 6.07 8.16
CA VAL A 123 2.70 6.15 7.51
C VAL A 123 1.65 5.35 8.29
N THR A 124 2.00 4.17 8.80
CA THR A 124 1.10 3.37 9.64
C THR A 124 0.70 4.13 10.91
N THR A 125 1.66 4.80 11.56
CA THR A 125 1.41 5.61 12.75
C THR A 125 0.54 6.83 12.42
N THR A 126 0.78 7.47 11.28
CA THR A 126 -0.02 8.60 10.79
C THR A 126 -1.48 8.19 10.56
N LEU A 127 -1.70 7.02 9.95
CA LEU A 127 -3.03 6.43 9.75
C LEU A 127 -3.69 6.09 11.10
N LEU A 128 -2.93 5.52 12.04
CA LEU A 128 -3.41 5.25 13.39
C LEU A 128 -3.84 6.53 14.13
N PHE A 129 -3.06 7.59 14.07
CA PHE A 129 -3.41 8.89 14.67
C PHE A 129 -4.67 9.47 14.05
N SER A 130 -4.80 9.37 12.73
CA SER A 130 -6.01 9.77 12.02
C SER A 130 -7.24 8.99 12.50
N ASP A 131 -7.13 7.67 12.64
CA ASP A 131 -8.22 6.80 13.14
C ASP A 131 -8.58 7.07 14.61
N LYS A 132 -7.63 7.56 15.41
CA LYS A 132 -7.87 7.98 16.80
C LYS A 132 -8.33 9.44 16.93
N ASN A 133 -8.48 10.17 15.82
CA ASN A 133 -8.81 11.60 15.80
C ASN A 133 -7.88 12.42 16.70
N VAL A 134 -6.57 12.14 16.63
CA VAL A 134 -5.56 12.93 17.33
C VAL A 134 -5.56 14.35 16.76
N ASP A 135 -5.68 15.35 17.62
CA ASP A 135 -5.67 16.76 17.22
C ASP A 135 -4.30 17.13 16.63
N SER A 136 -4.30 17.48 15.34
CA SER A 136 -3.11 17.89 14.60
C SER A 136 -2.50 19.20 15.11
N ASN A 137 -3.28 20.01 15.85
CA ASN A 137 -2.78 21.24 16.47
C ASN A 137 -1.99 20.96 17.75
N LEU A 138 -2.25 19.82 18.41
CA LEU A 138 -1.54 19.39 19.63
C LEU A 138 -0.36 18.48 19.31
N ILE A 139 -0.54 17.58 18.35
CA ILE A 139 0.50 16.67 17.87
C ILE A 139 0.62 16.90 16.38
N ALA A 140 1.74 17.47 15.93
CA ALA A 140 1.96 17.72 14.52
C ALA A 140 2.11 16.39 13.75
N TRP A 141 1.14 16.07 12.90
CA TRP A 141 1.22 14.98 11.95
C TRP A 141 0.58 15.41 10.64
N ASN A 142 1.28 15.15 9.53
CA ASN A 142 0.82 15.49 8.19
C ASN A 142 0.69 14.21 7.38
N ARG A 143 -0.32 14.17 6.52
CA ARG A 143 -0.60 13.02 5.64
C ARG A 143 0.23 13.07 4.36
N VAL A 144 1.40 13.70 4.42
CA VAL A 144 2.24 14.00 3.26
C VAL A 144 3.62 13.44 3.51
N VAL A 145 4.07 12.60 2.59
CA VAL A 145 5.43 12.06 2.55
C VAL A 145 6.13 12.66 1.35
N LEU A 146 7.32 13.22 1.58
CA LEU A 146 8.19 13.70 0.52
C LEU A 146 9.44 12.83 0.44
N LEU A 147 9.68 12.24 -0.73
CA LEU A 147 10.90 11.51 -1.05
C LEU A 147 11.76 12.36 -2.00
N HIS A 148 13.04 12.48 -1.69
CA HIS A 148 14.00 13.23 -2.50
C HIS A 148 15.30 12.44 -2.69
N GLY A 149 15.97 12.68 -3.82
CA GLY A 149 17.23 12.02 -4.15
C GLY A 149 17.48 11.98 -5.65
N PRO A 150 18.68 11.55 -6.09
CA PRO A 150 19.06 11.50 -7.51
C PRO A 150 18.04 10.75 -8.39
N PRO A 151 17.94 11.07 -9.69
CA PRO A 151 17.12 10.28 -10.60
C PRO A 151 17.59 8.82 -10.65
N GLY A 152 16.67 7.89 -10.87
CA GLY A 152 16.97 6.46 -10.94
C GLY A 152 17.08 5.72 -9.59
N THR A 153 16.91 6.38 -8.44
CA THR A 153 16.98 5.73 -7.11
C THR A 153 15.70 4.99 -6.69
N GLY A 154 14.78 4.73 -7.62
CA GLY A 154 13.56 3.94 -7.37
C GLY A 154 12.51 4.62 -6.49
N LYS A 155 12.56 5.94 -6.30
CA LYS A 155 11.62 6.67 -5.43
C LYS A 155 10.14 6.48 -5.85
N THR A 156 9.81 6.54 -7.15
CA THR A 156 8.44 6.32 -7.64
C THR A 156 7.99 4.89 -7.36
N SER A 157 8.88 3.93 -7.61
CA SER A 157 8.67 2.52 -7.29
C SER A 157 8.47 2.30 -5.79
N LEU A 158 9.20 3.01 -4.93
CA LEU A 158 9.05 2.93 -3.48
C LEU A 158 7.68 3.46 -3.03
N CYS A 159 7.18 4.55 -3.61
CA CYS A 159 5.81 5.03 -3.34
C CYS A 159 4.75 4.00 -3.73
N LYS A 160 4.85 3.43 -4.93
CA LYS A 160 3.93 2.37 -5.43
C LYS A 160 3.99 1.12 -4.55
N ALA A 161 5.19 0.68 -4.22
CA ALA A 161 5.42 -0.45 -3.34
C ALA A 161 4.90 -0.20 -1.92
N LEU A 162 5.04 1.02 -1.39
CA LEU A 162 4.51 1.41 -0.09
C LEU A 162 2.98 1.42 -0.07
N ALA A 163 2.34 1.95 -1.12
CA ALA A 163 0.89 1.94 -1.26
C ALA A 163 0.35 0.50 -1.29
N GLN A 164 0.95 -0.37 -2.10
CA GLN A 164 0.72 -1.81 -2.09
C GLN A 164 1.00 -2.42 -0.71
N LYS A 165 2.04 -1.94 -0.02
CA LYS A 165 2.42 -2.49 1.28
C LYS A 165 1.30 -2.24 2.31
N LEU A 166 0.82 -1.01 2.33
CA LEU A 166 -0.17 -0.51 3.27
C LEU A 166 -1.58 -1.03 2.98
N SER A 167 -1.98 -1.15 1.71
CA SER A 167 -3.32 -1.68 1.34
C SER A 167 -3.54 -3.08 1.88
N ILE A 168 -2.54 -3.96 1.75
CA ILE A 168 -2.61 -5.34 2.29
C ILE A 168 -2.56 -5.32 3.83
N ARG A 169 -1.68 -4.50 4.44
CA ARG A 169 -1.56 -4.44 5.90
C ARG A 169 -2.85 -3.96 6.53
N LEU A 170 -3.46 -2.94 5.97
CA LEU A 170 -4.66 -2.32 6.51
C LEU A 170 -5.95 -2.93 5.94
N ALA A 171 -5.88 -4.12 5.34
CA ALA A 171 -7.05 -4.85 4.85
C ALA A 171 -8.11 -5.14 5.93
N SER A 172 -7.71 -5.13 7.21
CA SER A 172 -8.64 -5.22 8.35
C SER A 172 -9.46 -3.95 8.58
N ARG A 173 -9.00 -2.82 8.03
CA ARG A 173 -9.56 -1.47 8.23
C ARG A 173 -10.18 -0.90 6.95
N TYR A 174 -9.59 -1.19 5.80
CA TYR A 174 -10.04 -0.77 4.48
C TYR A 174 -10.26 -2.02 3.63
N ARG A 175 -11.36 -2.05 2.89
CA ARG A 175 -11.71 -3.19 2.02
C ARG A 175 -10.77 -3.27 0.81
N TYR A 176 -10.32 -2.13 0.32
CA TYR A 176 -9.41 -2.02 -0.82
C TYR A 176 -8.64 -0.69 -0.74
N GLY A 177 -7.65 -0.51 -1.60
CA GLY A 177 -6.95 0.77 -1.77
C GLY A 177 -7.10 1.33 -3.17
N GLN A 178 -6.79 2.61 -3.33
CA GLN A 178 -6.73 3.27 -4.63
C GLN A 178 -5.42 4.05 -4.72
N LEU A 179 -4.74 3.98 -5.87
CA LEU A 179 -3.56 4.78 -6.17
C LEU A 179 -3.84 5.65 -7.39
N ILE A 180 -3.79 6.96 -7.21
CA ILE A 180 -3.84 7.94 -8.29
C ILE A 180 -2.42 8.48 -8.50
N GLU A 181 -1.81 8.16 -9.65
CA GLU A 181 -0.54 8.74 -10.08
C GLU A 181 -0.79 9.89 -11.04
N ILE A 182 -0.46 11.09 -10.57
CA ILE A 182 -0.60 12.34 -11.28
C ILE A 182 0.67 12.60 -12.08
N ASN A 183 0.55 12.65 -13.42
CA ASN A 183 1.69 12.95 -14.29
C ASN A 183 1.90 14.47 -14.39
N SER A 184 2.86 14.95 -13.60
CA SER A 184 3.30 16.35 -13.53
C SER A 184 3.67 16.96 -14.89
N HIS A 185 4.36 16.23 -15.77
CA HIS A 185 4.85 16.80 -17.04
C HIS A 185 3.70 17.23 -17.96
N SER A 186 2.64 16.42 -18.04
CA SER A 186 1.44 16.71 -18.82
C SER A 186 0.56 17.77 -18.14
N LEU A 187 0.52 17.78 -16.81
CA LEU A 187 -0.29 18.72 -16.05
C LEU A 187 0.33 20.11 -16.00
N PHE A 188 1.58 20.28 -15.53
CA PHE A 188 2.15 21.61 -15.33
C PHE A 188 2.44 22.38 -16.62
N SER A 189 2.75 21.69 -17.72
CA SER A 189 2.94 22.34 -19.04
C SER A 189 1.64 23.00 -19.54
N LYS A 190 0.48 22.37 -19.29
CA LYS A 190 -0.85 22.94 -19.60
C LYS A 190 -1.40 23.86 -18.50
N TRP A 191 -0.99 23.70 -17.24
CA TRP A 191 -1.32 24.64 -16.15
C TRP A 191 -0.80 26.05 -16.42
N PHE A 192 0.40 26.17 -17.02
CA PHE A 192 1.03 27.46 -17.30
C PHE A 192 0.41 28.18 -18.51
N SER A 193 -0.28 27.45 -19.38
CA SER A 193 -0.88 28.00 -20.60
C SER A 193 -2.35 28.42 -20.39
N GLU A 194 -3.17 27.68 -19.62
CA GLU A 194 -4.62 27.98 -19.51
C GLU A 194 -5.40 27.58 -18.22
N SER A 195 -4.91 26.82 -17.23
CA SER A 195 -5.84 25.89 -16.52
C SER A 195 -5.85 25.79 -14.98
N GLY A 196 -6.44 26.78 -14.28
CA GLY A 196 -6.89 26.59 -12.88
C GLY A 196 -8.10 25.65 -12.75
N LYS A 197 -8.98 25.60 -13.76
CA LYS A 197 -10.20 24.76 -13.76
C LYS A 197 -9.90 23.26 -13.82
N LEU A 198 -8.88 22.84 -14.58
CA LEU A 198 -8.48 21.43 -14.69
C LEU A 198 -7.95 20.89 -13.35
N VAL A 199 -7.16 21.70 -12.64
CA VAL A 199 -6.70 21.39 -11.28
C VAL A 199 -7.88 21.12 -10.36
N THR A 200 -8.84 22.05 -10.34
CA THR A 200 -10.01 21.96 -9.48
C THR A 200 -10.83 20.71 -9.81
N LYS A 201 -11.07 20.41 -11.09
CA LYS A 201 -11.77 19.19 -11.52
C LYS A 201 -11.04 17.92 -11.06
N MET A 202 -9.71 17.86 -11.22
CA MET A 202 -8.91 16.72 -10.79
C MET A 202 -9.00 16.49 -9.28
N PHE A 203 -8.81 17.55 -8.47
CA PHE A 203 -8.93 17.44 -7.02
C PHE A 203 -10.36 17.15 -6.56
N GLN A 204 -11.38 17.58 -7.31
CA GLN A 204 -12.77 17.22 -7.05
C GLN A 204 -13.00 15.72 -7.24
N LYS A 205 -12.49 15.12 -8.32
CA LYS A 205 -12.52 13.65 -8.51
C LYS A 205 -11.79 12.92 -7.39
N ILE A 206 -10.60 13.40 -7.01
CA ILE A 206 -9.85 12.81 -5.88
C ILE A 206 -10.67 12.90 -4.59
N GLN A 207 -11.40 14.00 -4.35
CA GLN A 207 -12.27 14.13 -3.19
C GLN A 207 -13.42 13.12 -3.22
N GLU A 208 -14.04 12.88 -4.38
CA GLU A 208 -15.08 11.85 -4.55
C GLU A 208 -14.56 10.45 -4.24
N LEU A 209 -13.34 10.11 -4.67
CA LEU A 209 -12.66 8.85 -4.33
C LEU A 209 -12.37 8.75 -2.83
N ILE A 210 -11.92 9.86 -2.23
CA ILE A 210 -11.64 9.95 -0.80
C ILE A 210 -12.92 9.70 0.01
N ASP A 211 -14.08 10.17 -0.42
CA ASP A 211 -15.35 10.04 0.30
C ASP A 211 -15.80 8.58 0.53
N ASP A 212 -15.27 7.61 -0.23
CA ASP A 212 -15.38 6.19 0.10
C ASP A 212 -14.55 5.82 1.33
N LYS A 213 -15.23 5.59 2.44
CA LYS A 213 -14.60 5.28 3.74
C LYS A 213 -14.03 3.87 3.86
N ASP A 214 -14.43 2.98 2.95
CA ASP A 214 -13.91 1.62 2.89
C ASP A 214 -12.64 1.55 2.03
N ALA A 215 -12.30 2.62 1.31
CA ALA A 215 -11.10 2.74 0.50
C ALA A 215 -9.97 3.51 1.22
N LEU A 216 -8.73 3.05 1.04
CA LEU A 216 -7.53 3.83 1.38
C LEU A 216 -6.97 4.49 0.12
N VAL A 217 -6.97 5.82 0.06
CA VAL A 217 -6.58 6.57 -1.14
C VAL A 217 -5.14 7.09 -1.04
N PHE A 218 -4.34 6.78 -2.03
CA PHE A 218 -2.98 7.26 -2.22
C PHE A 218 -2.93 8.17 -3.44
N VAL A 219 -2.43 9.39 -3.28
CA VAL A 219 -2.20 10.34 -4.37
C VAL A 219 -0.69 10.50 -4.52
N LEU A 220 -0.15 9.97 -5.61
CA LEU A 220 1.25 10.07 -5.99
C LEU A 220 1.41 11.20 -7.01
N ILE A 221 2.25 12.18 -6.70
CA ILE A 221 2.62 13.24 -7.63
C ILE A 221 4.09 13.02 -7.97
N ASP A 222 4.35 12.54 -9.19
CA ASP A 222 5.71 12.38 -9.70
C ASP A 222 6.23 13.71 -10.27
N GLU A 223 7.55 13.87 -10.37
CA GLU A 223 8.21 14.94 -11.15
C GLU A 223 7.95 16.40 -10.73
N VAL A 224 8.04 16.72 -9.44
CA VAL A 224 8.24 18.10 -8.99
C VAL A 224 9.75 18.41 -9.02
N ARG A 225 10.36 18.43 -10.21
CA ARG A 225 11.75 18.85 -10.48
C ARG A 225 12.80 18.36 -9.45
N HIS A 226 12.90 17.06 -9.20
CA HIS A 226 13.76 16.33 -8.21
C HIS A 226 13.09 15.92 -6.88
N PHE A 227 11.81 16.18 -6.70
CA PHE A 227 11.03 15.79 -5.52
C PHE A 227 9.83 14.93 -5.90
N GLN A 228 9.54 13.93 -5.08
CA GLN A 228 8.35 13.08 -5.23
C GLN A 228 7.50 13.16 -3.98
N LEU A 229 6.22 13.43 -4.19
CA LEU A 229 5.27 13.65 -3.10
C LEU A 229 4.22 12.54 -3.13
N LEU A 230 4.11 11.81 -2.03
CA LEU A 230 3.02 10.89 -1.77
C LEU A 230 2.10 11.53 -0.72
N THR A 231 0.88 11.85 -1.13
CA THR A 231 -0.17 12.34 -0.23
C THR A 231 -1.12 11.20 0.09
N LEU A 232 -1.43 11.03 1.37
CA LEU A 232 -2.40 10.06 1.88
C LEU A 232 -3.76 10.74 2.06
N GLY A 233 -4.74 10.34 1.27
CA GLY A 233 -6.14 10.70 1.48
C GLY A 233 -6.75 9.82 2.55
N ILE A 234 -7.11 10.39 3.70
CA ILE A 234 -7.80 9.66 4.79
C ILE A 234 -9.07 10.42 5.17
N VAL A 235 -10.25 9.85 4.93
CA VAL A 235 -11.50 10.42 5.46
C VAL A 235 -11.59 10.21 6.96
N LYS A 236 -11.96 11.31 7.63
CA LYS A 236 -12.21 11.43 9.06
C LYS A 236 -13.30 10.42 9.48
N GLN A 237 -12.92 9.34 10.16
CA GLN A 237 -13.86 8.39 10.75
C GLN A 237 -14.10 8.74 12.22
N ASN A 238 -15.35 9.04 12.54
CA ASN A 238 -15.87 9.13 13.89
C ASN A 238 -16.46 7.76 14.26
N LYS A 239 -15.66 6.85 14.87
CA LYS A 239 -16.01 6.02 16.06
C LYS A 239 -15.28 4.67 16.21
N LYS A 240 -15.00 4.39 17.49
CA LYS A 240 -14.86 3.13 18.27
C LYS A 240 -13.81 2.08 17.89
N LYS A 241 -12.76 2.08 18.75
CA LYS A 241 -11.68 1.10 18.99
C LYS A 241 -12.06 -0.38 18.78
N LYS A 242 -11.18 -1.13 18.12
CA LYS A 242 -10.65 -2.45 18.54
C LYS A 242 -9.23 -2.64 17.98
N ASN A 243 -8.36 -3.27 18.78
CA ASN A 243 -6.91 -3.43 18.58
C ASN A 243 -6.57 -4.80 17.96
N ALA A 244 -5.57 -4.89 17.07
CA ALA A 244 -4.61 -6.01 16.98
C ALA A 244 -3.58 -5.82 15.83
N HIS A 245 -2.39 -6.41 16.02
CA HIS A 245 -1.11 -6.22 15.29
C HIS A 245 -0.95 -7.14 14.06
N HIS A 246 0.09 -6.96 13.23
CA HIS A 246 0.14 -7.30 11.77
C HIS A 246 1.41 -8.08 11.28
N LEU A 247 1.25 -9.10 10.41
CA LEU A 247 2.26 -9.86 9.61
C LEU A 247 1.55 -10.47 8.35
N ARG A 248 2.25 -10.70 7.23
CA ARG A 248 1.69 -10.85 5.86
C ARG A 248 1.94 -12.23 5.27
N ILE A 249 1.10 -12.69 4.31
CA ILE A 249 1.21 -13.94 3.50
C ILE A 249 0.35 -13.81 2.21
N LYS A 250 0.81 -14.27 1.02
CA LYS A 250 0.14 -14.10 -0.30
C LYS A 250 -0.85 -15.27 -0.63
N THR A 251 -1.82 -15.04 -1.51
CA THR A 251 -2.75 -16.05 -2.06
C THR A 251 -2.95 -15.83 -3.54
#